data_AF-A0A6N4TDG4-F1
#
_entry.id   AF-A0A6N4TDG4-F1
#
_cell.length_a   1.000
_cell.length_b   1.000
_cell.length_c   1.000
_cell.angle_alpha   90.00
_cell.angle_beta   90.00
_cell.angle_gamma   90.00
#
_symmetry.space_group_name_H-M   'P 1'
#
loop_
_entity.id
_entity.type
_entity.pdbx_description
1 polymer ?
#
loop_
_entity_poly.entity_id
_entity_poly.type
_entity_poly.pdbx_seq_one_letter_code
_entity_poly.pdbx_strand_id
1 'polypeptide(L)'
;MVFLALTRQGLDELIALNNASAVSVWCGSNVLTEAEYDDMSGMNISCFVYPLASPADANFSSALETIADHHPEEKIWIENLQ
;
A
#
# COMPACT_ATOMS: atom_id res chain seq x y z
N MET A 1 -6.81 2.92 -10.21
CA MET A 1 -6.57 1.57 -9.66
C MET A 1 -5.65 1.74 -8.47
N VAL A 2 -5.81 0.92 -7.44
CA VAL A 2 -5.03 1.03 -6.19
C VAL A 2 -4.11 -0.17 -6.06
N PHE A 3 -2.90 0.05 -5.59
CA PHE A 3 -1.95 -1.02 -5.27
C PHE A 3 -1.78 -1.16 -3.76
N LEU A 4 -1.71 -2.39 -3.28
CA LEU A 4 -1.40 -2.75 -1.89
C LEU A 4 -0.08 -3.52 -1.86
N ALA A 5 0.96 -2.87 -1.34
CA ALA A 5 2.25 -3.47 -1.04
C ALA A 5 2.23 -4.14 0.34
N LEU A 6 2.75 -5.35 0.42
CA LEU A 6 2.90 -6.13 1.64
C LEU A 6 4.36 -6.19 2.10
N THR A 7 5.31 -5.89 1.20
CA THR A 7 6.74 -5.87 1.48
C THR A 7 7.37 -4.53 1.11
N ARG A 8 8.56 -4.27 1.65
CA ARG A 8 9.38 -3.11 1.24
C ARG A 8 9.75 -3.19 -0.23
N GLN A 9 10.14 -4.37 -0.71
CA GLN A 9 10.49 -4.56 -2.11
C GLN A 9 9.31 -4.22 -3.03
N GLY A 10 8.11 -4.75 -2.74
CA GLY A 10 6.92 -4.46 -3.54
C GLY A 10 6.56 -2.98 -3.53
N LEU A 11 6.72 -2.29 -2.40
CA LEU A 11 6.53 -0.84 -2.34
C LEU A 11 7.55 -0.09 -3.22
N ASP A 12 8.83 -0.41 -3.14
CA ASP A 12 9.87 0.24 -3.94
C ASP A 12 9.63 0.05 -5.45
N GLU A 13 9.20 -1.14 -5.86
CA GLU A 13 8.80 -1.45 -7.24
C GLU A 13 7.60 -0.60 -7.68
N LEU A 14 6.57 -0.48 -6.84
CA LEU A 14 5.39 0.35 -7.11
C LEU A 14 5.73 1.84 -7.14
N ILE A 15 6.63 2.33 -6.29
CA ILE A 15 7.12 3.71 -6.31
C ILE A 15 7.84 4.02 -7.63
N ALA A 16 8.70 3.10 -8.09
CA ALA A 16 9.38 3.24 -9.38
C ALA A 16 8.38 3.31 -10.55
N LEU A 17 7.28 2.56 -10.48
CA LEU A 17 6.19 2.59 -11.47
C LEU A 17 5.31 3.84 -11.35
N ASN A 18 5.02 4.31 -10.13
CA ASN A 18 4.14 5.45 -9.84
C ASN A 18 4.69 6.78 -10.42
N ASN A 19 6.02 6.90 -10.53
CA ASN A 19 6.64 8.04 -11.21
C ASN A 19 6.25 8.18 -12.70
N ALA A 20 5.58 7.18 -13.29
CA ALA A 20 5.05 7.21 -14.65
C ALA A 20 3.51 7.41 -14.74
N SER A 21 2.77 7.24 -13.65
CA SER A 21 1.31 7.38 -13.59
C SER A 21 0.85 7.60 -12.16
N ALA A 22 0.03 8.63 -11.88
CA ALA A 22 -0.45 8.98 -10.54
C ALA A 22 -1.41 7.92 -9.94
N VAL A 23 -0.86 6.81 -9.47
CA VAL A 23 -1.61 5.70 -8.86
C VAL A 23 -1.52 5.77 -7.34
N SER A 24 -2.61 5.39 -6.66
CA SER A 24 -2.66 5.29 -5.20
C SER A 24 -1.97 4.00 -4.75
N VAL A 25 -1.03 4.12 -3.80
CA VAL A 25 -0.33 2.98 -3.20
C VAL A 25 -0.61 2.94 -1.71
N TRP A 26 -0.91 1.75 -1.19
CA TRP A 26 -1.13 1.48 0.22
C TRP A 26 -0.13 0.45 0.74
N CYS A 27 0.24 0.54 2.01
CA CYS A 27 1.09 -0.45 2.67
C CYS A 27 0.80 -0.56 4.18
N GLY A 28 1.31 -1.61 4.82
CA GLY A 28 1.26 -1.78 6.28
C GLY A 28 2.40 -1.05 7.02
N SER A 29 2.25 -0.88 8.34
CA SER A 29 3.26 -0.20 9.19
C SER A 29 4.60 -0.93 9.29
N ASN A 30 4.69 -2.17 8.80
CA ASN A 30 5.91 -2.97 8.73
C ASN A 30 6.72 -2.72 7.45
N VAL A 31 6.18 -1.94 6.50
CA VAL A 31 6.80 -1.70 5.19
C VAL A 31 7.66 -0.44 5.19
N LEU A 32 7.20 0.60 5.90
CA LEU A 32 7.89 1.89 6.04
C LEU A 32 8.07 2.25 7.51
N THR A 33 9.20 2.89 7.80
CA THR A 33 9.34 3.67 9.04
C THR A 33 8.64 5.03 8.92
N GLU A 34 8.35 5.67 10.05
CA GLU A 34 7.74 7.01 10.08
C GLU A 34 8.61 8.05 9.34
N ALA A 35 9.93 8.01 9.54
CA ALA A 35 10.87 8.89 8.85
C ALA A 35 10.85 8.69 7.32
N GLU A 36 10.77 7.44 6.84
CA GLU A 36 10.68 7.17 5.41
C GLU A 36 9.33 7.59 4.82
N TYR A 37 8.25 7.47 5.60
CA TYR A 37 6.93 7.95 5.18
C TYR A 37 6.91 9.49 5.04
N ASP A 38 7.53 10.21 5.96
CA ASP A 38 7.67 11.67 5.89
C ASP A 38 8.47 12.10 4.65
N ASP A 39 9.53 11.36 4.32
CA ASP A 39 10.36 11.60 3.12
C ASP A 39 9.60 11.35 1.81
N MET A 40 8.48 10.61 1.84
CA MET A 40 7.61 10.35 0.69
C MET A 40 6.54 11.44 0.46
N SER A 41 6.66 12.59 1.13
CA SER A 41 5.73 13.72 0.95
C SER A 41 5.55 14.10 -0.52
N GLY A 42 4.29 14.23 -0.95
CA GLY A 42 3.93 14.52 -2.34
C GLY A 42 3.71 13.28 -3.22
N MET A 43 4.03 12.09 -2.74
CA MET A 43 3.61 10.83 -3.37
C MET A 43 2.21 10.43 -2.88
N ASN A 44 1.44 9.73 -3.73
CA ASN A 44 0.11 9.22 -3.37
C ASN A 44 0.24 7.87 -2.63
N ILE A 45 0.82 7.92 -1.43
CA ILE A 45 1.12 6.76 -0.58
C ILE A 45 0.38 6.90 0.76
N SER A 46 -0.35 5.86 1.13
CA SER A 46 -1.05 5.75 2.42
C SER A 46 -0.52 4.55 3.21
N CYS A 47 -0.20 4.74 4.49
CA CYS A 47 0.31 3.68 5.35
C CYS A 47 -0.70 3.38 6.46
N PHE A 48 -1.07 2.10 6.63
CA PHE A 48 -1.84 1.68 7.79
C PHE A 48 -0.97 1.75 9.05
N VAL A 49 -1.59 2.11 10.18
CA VAL A 49 -0.91 2.16 11.50
C VAL A 49 -0.67 0.79 12.12
N TYR A 50 -0.97 -0.29 11.41
CA TYR A 50 -0.79 -1.68 11.83
C TYR A 50 -0.06 -2.47 10.74
N PRO A 51 0.64 -3.56 11.11
CA PRO A 51 1.35 -4.37 10.13
C PRO A 51 0.38 -5.10 9.21
N LEU A 52 0.78 -5.20 7.95
CA LEU A 52 0.12 -5.98 6.92
C LEU A 52 1.20 -6.64 6.06
N ALA A 53 1.48 -7.91 6.34
CA ALA A 53 2.56 -8.68 5.72
C ALA A 53 2.02 -9.83 4.86
N SER A 54 0.76 -10.25 5.04
CA SER A 54 0.19 -11.39 4.32
C SER A 54 -1.34 -11.29 4.20
N PRO A 55 -1.94 -11.86 3.14
CA PRO A 55 -3.39 -12.09 3.06
C PRO A 55 -3.97 -12.93 4.20
N ALA A 56 -3.13 -13.66 4.95
CA ALA A 56 -3.53 -14.44 6.11
C ALA A 56 -3.68 -13.60 7.41
N ASP A 57 -3.26 -12.32 7.39
CA ASP A 57 -3.34 -11.46 8.57
C ASP A 57 -4.81 -11.18 8.94
N ALA A 58 -5.11 -11.21 10.24
CA ALA A 58 -6.49 -11.05 10.73
C ALA A 58 -7.13 -9.72 10.28
N ASN A 59 -6.33 -8.67 10.11
CA ASN A 59 -6.80 -7.34 9.70
C ASN A 59 -6.88 -7.16 8.18
N PHE A 60 -6.49 -8.16 7.39
CA PHE A 60 -6.37 -8.02 5.93
C PHE A 60 -7.71 -7.68 5.27
N SER A 61 -8.80 -8.32 5.70
CA SER A 61 -10.13 -8.02 5.17
C SER A 61 -10.57 -6.58 5.49
N SER A 62 -10.36 -6.13 6.73
CA SER A 62 -10.66 -4.75 7.14
C SER A 62 -9.80 -3.70 6.41
N ALA A 63 -8.54 -4.04 6.10
CA ALA A 63 -7.67 -3.18 5.30
C ALA A 63 -8.22 -3.02 3.87
N LEU A 64 -8.67 -4.11 3.24
CA LEU A 64 -9.29 -4.04 1.91
C LEU A 64 -10.58 -3.23 1.90
N GLU A 65 -11.44 -3.38 2.92
CA GLU A 65 -12.64 -2.55 3.09
C GLU A 65 -12.28 -1.07 3.22
N THR A 66 -11.27 -0.74 4.04
CA THR A 66 -10.81 0.65 4.19
C THR A 66 -10.30 1.23 2.88
N ILE A 67 -9.57 0.46 2.08
CA ILE A 67 -9.11 0.91 0.75
C ILE A 67 -10.31 1.12 -0.18
N ALA A 68 -11.28 0.20 -0.18
CA ALA A 68 -12.47 0.29 -1.01
C ALA A 68 -13.34 1.51 -0.65
N ASP A 69 -13.46 1.86 0.63
CA ASP A 69 -14.17 3.05 1.08
C ASP A 69 -13.53 4.36 0.56
N HIS A 70 -12.20 4.39 0.45
CA HIS A 70 -11.48 5.55 -0.10
C HIS A 70 -11.46 5.56 -1.64
N HIS A 71 -11.54 4.40 -2.30
CA HIS A 71 -11.39 4.23 -3.75
C HIS A 71 -12.51 3.34 -4.34
N PRO A 72 -13.79 3.74 -4.26
CA PRO A 72 -14.95 2.85 -4.46
C PRO A 72 -15.12 2.30 -5.88
N GLU A 73 -14.58 2.98 -6.90
CA GLU A 73 -14.66 2.55 -8.30
C GLU A 73 -13.37 1.89 -8.79
N GLU A 74 -12.37 1.76 -7.91
CA GLU A 74 -11.06 1.27 -8.29
C GLU A 74 -10.86 -0.20 -7.91
N LYS A 75 -10.17 -0.93 -8.79
CA LYS A 75 -9.69 -2.27 -8.46
C LYS A 75 -8.47 -2.18 -7.55
N ILE A 76 -8.46 -2.99 -6.49
CA ILE A 76 -7.32 -3.20 -5.61
C ILE A 76 -6.45 -4.32 -6.18
N TRP A 77 -5.19 -4.00 -6.46
CA TRP A 77 -4.15 -4.95 -6.85
C TRP A 77 -3.26 -5.21 -5.65
N ILE A 78 -3.08 -6.48 -5.30
CA ILE A 78 -2.34 -6.88 -4.11
C ILE A 78 -1.02 -7.49 -4.58
N GLU A 79 0.08 -7.12 -3.92
CA GLU A 79 1.38 -7.77 -4.12
C GLU A 79 1.26 -9.28 -3.90
N ASN A 80 1.80 -10.05 -4.86
CA ASN A 80 1.89 -11.49 -4.73
C ASN A 80 3.23 -11.88 -4.10
N LEU A 81 3.19 -12.59 -2.98
CA LEU A 81 4.38 -13.10 -2.29
C LEU A 81 4.79 -14.43 -2.93
N GLN A 82 5.85 -14.44 -3.75
CA GLN A 82 6.43 -15.66 -4.30
C GLN A 82 7.71 -16.07 -3.57
#